data_AF-A0A2V8EE63-F1
#
_entry.id   AF-A0A2V8EE63-F1
#
_cell.length_a   1.000
_cell.length_b   1.000
_cell.length_c   1.000
_cell.angle_alpha   90.00
_cell.angle_beta   90.00
_cell.angle_gamma   90.00
#
_symmetry.space_group_name_H-M   'P 1'
#
loop_
_entity.id
_entity.type
_entity.pdbx_description
1 polymer ?
#
loop_
_entity_poly.entity_id
_entity_poly.type
_entity_poly.pdbx_seq_one_letter_code
_entity_poly.pdbx_strand_id
1 'polypeptide(L)'
;ERLGAFRFKQRCIVCHGRQMSLQPNTWGPILTKKNVEGREDTVRRQIADGSPRMPAFKYALQPSEVEAILQYLKRVDNAPM
;
A
#
# COMPACT_ATOMS: atom_id res chain seq x y z
N GLU A 1 14.65 -4.59 -3.09
CA GLU A 1 13.70 -4.91 -2.00
C GLU A 1 13.38 -3.74 -1.06
N ARG A 2 14.35 -2.90 -0.67
CA ARG A 2 14.11 -1.74 0.23
C ARG A 2 13.19 -0.64 -0.33
N LEU A 3 13.18 -0.45 -1.66
CA LEU A 3 12.42 0.63 -2.30
C LEU A 3 10.90 0.53 -2.04
N GLY A 4 10.32 -0.67 -2.16
CA GLY A 4 8.88 -0.89 -1.97
C GLY A 4 8.44 -0.55 -0.55
N ALA A 5 9.14 -1.09 0.45
CA ALA A 5 8.90 -0.79 1.86
C ALA A 5 9.07 0.71 2.17
N PHE A 6 10.11 1.34 1.61
CA PHE A 6 10.36 2.77 1.78
C PHE A 6 9.23 3.63 1.20
N ARG A 7 8.78 3.35 -0.03
CA ARG A 7 7.67 4.06 -0.66
C ARG A 7 6.34 3.80 0.05
N PHE A 8 6.10 2.58 0.51
CA PHE A 8 4.96 2.27 1.34
C PHE A 8 4.94 3.12 2.62
N LYS A 9 6.08 3.22 3.31
CA LYS A 9 6.22 4.06 4.51
C LYS A 9 5.99 5.55 4.22
N GLN A 10 6.39 6.04 3.06
CA GLN A 10 6.22 7.46 2.72
C GLN A 10 4.81 7.82 2.24
N ARG A 11 4.09 6.88 1.59
CA ARG A 11 2.86 7.19 0.85
C ARG A 11 1.61 6.46 1.37
N CYS A 12 1.78 5.32 2.03
CA CYS A 12 0.67 4.41 2.34
C CYS A 12 0.43 4.24 3.85
N ILE A 13 1.49 4.29 4.66
CA ILE A 13 1.44 3.88 6.08
C ILE A 13 0.51 4.73 6.95
N VAL A 14 0.31 6.00 6.61
CA VAL A 14 -0.58 6.89 7.39
C VAL A 14 -2.00 6.33 7.48
N CYS A 15 -2.47 5.71 6.39
CA CYS A 15 -3.79 5.10 6.35
C CYS A 15 -3.77 3.60 6.60
N HIS A 16 -2.76 2.89 6.10
CA HIS A 16 -2.72 1.42 6.09
C HIS A 16 -1.83 0.79 7.17
N GLY A 17 -1.05 1.59 7.89
CA GLY A 17 -0.17 1.16 8.97
C GLY A 17 -0.89 1.13 10.31
N ARG A 18 -0.42 0.27 11.21
CA ARG A 18 -1.00 0.12 12.55
C ARG A 18 -0.77 1.40 13.35
N GLN A 19 -1.83 2.04 13.83
CA GLN A 19 -1.71 3.27 14.60
C GLN A 19 -1.31 2.96 16.05
N MET A 20 -0.50 3.84 16.62
CA MET A 20 -0.01 3.73 18.01
C MET A 20 -1.09 4.09 19.05
N SER A 21 -2.28 4.53 18.59
CA SER A 21 -3.42 4.79 19.46
C SER A 21 -4.04 3.48 19.96
N LEU A 22 -4.64 3.50 21.14
CA LEU A 22 -5.30 2.34 21.77
C LEU A 22 -6.51 1.79 21.00
N GLN A 23 -6.85 2.37 19.83
CA GLN A 23 -7.91 1.88 18.96
C GLN A 23 -7.32 0.97 17.88
N PRO A 24 -7.87 -0.24 17.66
CA PRO A 24 -7.33 -1.23 16.71
C PRO A 24 -7.49 -0.85 15.23
N ASN A 25 -7.87 0.39 14.91
CA ASN A 25 -8.35 0.76 13.59
C ASN A 25 -7.31 1.56 12.81
N THR A 26 -7.04 1.09 11.59
CA THR A 26 -6.34 1.83 10.54
C THR A 26 -7.35 2.67 9.75
N TRP A 27 -6.97 3.84 9.22
CA TRP A 27 -7.89 4.68 8.42
C TRP A 27 -8.29 4.00 7.10
N GLY A 28 -7.39 3.20 6.53
CA GLY A 28 -7.64 2.32 5.39
C GLY A 28 -7.56 0.85 5.81
N PRO A 29 -7.93 -0.11 4.94
CA PRO A 29 -7.82 -1.53 5.27
C PRO A 29 -6.36 -1.95 5.51
N ILE A 30 -6.15 -2.97 6.34
CA ILE A 30 -4.83 -3.60 6.47
C ILE A 30 -4.45 -4.24 5.13
N LEU A 31 -3.26 -3.91 4.63
CA LEU A 31 -2.74 -4.44 3.38
C LEU A 31 -1.73 -5.56 3.66
N THR A 32 -2.00 -6.73 3.07
CA THR A 32 -1.20 -7.95 3.13
C THR A 32 -1.09 -8.56 1.74
N LYS A 33 -0.34 -9.65 1.61
CA LYS A 33 -0.22 -10.41 0.35
C LYS A 33 -1.57 -10.80 -0.26
N LYS A 34 -2.57 -11.12 0.58
CA LYS A 34 -3.94 -11.49 0.15
C LYS A 34 -4.66 -10.37 -0.61
N ASN A 35 -4.25 -9.12 -0.42
CA ASN A 35 -4.82 -7.98 -1.15
C ASN A 35 -4.24 -7.86 -2.57
N VAL A 36 -3.12 -8.52 -2.87
CA VAL A 36 -2.33 -8.30 -4.10
C VAL A 36 -2.26 -9.55 -4.99
N GLU A 37 -2.06 -10.73 -4.41
CA GLU A 37 -1.92 -11.98 -5.17
C GLU A 37 -3.16 -12.26 -6.05
N GLY A 38 -2.93 -12.41 -7.36
CA GLY A 38 -3.99 -12.62 -8.35
C GLY A 38 -4.80 -11.38 -8.70
N ARG A 39 -4.41 -10.20 -8.20
CA ARG A 39 -5.11 -8.92 -8.39
C ARG A 39 -4.15 -7.78 -8.75
N GLU A 40 -2.95 -8.09 -9.22
CA GLU A 40 -1.85 -7.13 -9.40
C GLU A 40 -2.26 -5.94 -10.27
N ASP A 41 -2.91 -6.18 -11.42
CA ASP A 41 -3.34 -5.10 -12.30
C ASP A 41 -4.41 -4.21 -11.67
N THR A 42 -5.30 -4.82 -10.87
CA THR A 42 -6.30 -4.06 -10.11
C THR A 42 -5.62 -3.19 -9.07
N VAL A 43 -4.64 -3.72 -8.35
CA VAL A 43 -3.88 -2.96 -7.34
C VAL A 43 -3.05 -1.85 -7.98
N ARG A 44 -2.41 -2.10 -9.13
CA ARG A 44 -1.69 -1.06 -9.90
C ARG A 44 -2.60 0.09 -10.26
N ARG A 45 -3.78 -0.19 -10.82
CA ARG A 45 -4.79 0.83 -11.16
C ARG A 45 -5.30 1.55 -9.91
N GLN A 46 -5.58 0.82 -8.83
CA GLN A 46 -6.04 1.39 -7.57
C GLN A 46 -5.01 2.37 -6.97
N ILE A 47 -3.71 2.08 -7.08
CA ILE A 47 -2.64 3.00 -6.65
C ILE A 47 -2.54 4.20 -7.60
N ALA A 48 -2.62 3.98 -8.91
CA ALA A 48 -2.51 5.05 -9.90
C ALA A 48 -3.68 6.03 -9.80
N ASP A 49 -4.91 5.53 -9.81
CA ASP A 49 -6.13 6.31 -9.96
C ASP A 49 -6.81 6.64 -8.63
N GLY A 50 -6.48 5.93 -7.56
CA GLY A 50 -7.08 6.15 -6.24
C GLY A 50 -8.55 5.74 -6.16
N SER A 51 -9.25 6.29 -5.18
CA SER A 51 -10.69 6.17 -4.95
C SER A 51 -11.20 7.39 -4.18
N PRO A 52 -12.51 7.54 -3.93
CA PRO A 52 -13.02 8.63 -3.10
C PRO A 52 -12.40 8.72 -1.69
N ARG A 53 -11.80 7.64 -1.17
CA ARG A 53 -11.15 7.59 0.16
C ARG A 53 -9.65 7.29 0.10
N MET A 54 -9.08 7.12 -1.09
CA MET A 54 -7.65 6.82 -1.28
C MET A 54 -7.09 7.77 -2.34
N PRO A 55 -6.06 8.57 -2.04
CA PRO A 55 -5.46 9.46 -3.03
C PRO A 55 -4.95 8.72 -4.27
N ALA A 56 -5.04 9.36 -5.42
CA ALA A 56 -4.41 8.90 -6.66
C ALA A 56 -2.91 9.20 -6.63
N PHE A 57 -2.07 8.24 -7.06
CA PHE A 57 -0.61 8.41 -7.07
C PHE A 57 0.02 8.41 -8.47
N LYS A 58 -0.77 8.41 -9.56
CA LYS A 58 -0.27 8.37 -10.95
C LYS A 58 0.76 9.44 -11.33
N TYR A 59 0.77 10.59 -10.63
CA TYR A 59 1.76 11.65 -10.84
C TYR A 59 2.82 11.74 -9.73
N ALA A 60 2.67 10.96 -8.67
CA ALA A 60 3.53 10.99 -7.49
C ALA A 60 4.45 9.77 -7.37
N LEU A 61 4.14 8.69 -8.11
CA LEU A 61 4.91 7.45 -8.16
C LEU A 61 5.20 7.07 -9.61
N GLN A 62 6.43 6.64 -9.86
CA GLN A 62 6.81 6.03 -11.13
C GLN A 62 6.27 4.60 -11.22
N PRO A 63 6.06 4.05 -12.44
CA PRO A 63 5.60 2.67 -12.60
C PRO A 63 6.46 1.63 -11.87
N SER A 64 7.78 1.83 -11.85
CA SER A 64 8.72 0.96 -11.13
C SER A 64 8.57 1.04 -9.60
N GLU A 65 8.16 2.19 -9.07
CA GLU A 65 7.90 2.36 -7.64
C GLU A 65 6.59 1.69 -7.22
N VAL A 66 5.56 1.78 -8.08
CA VAL A 66 4.30 1.04 -7.90
C VAL A 66 4.59 -0.46 -7.89
N GLU A 67 5.37 -0.96 -8.86
CA GLU A 67 5.75 -2.38 -8.89
C GLU A 67 6.53 -2.78 -7.64
N ALA A 68 7.48 -1.95 -7.18
CA ALA A 68 8.21 -2.21 -5.95
C ALA A 68 7.28 -2.30 -4.71
N ILE A 69 6.23 -1.46 -4.64
CA ILE A 69 5.20 -1.53 -3.60
C ILE A 69 4.43 -2.85 -3.68
N LEU A 70 4.01 -3.28 -4.87
CA LEU A 70 3.32 -4.58 -5.04
C LEU A 70 4.20 -5.74 -4.57
N GLN A 71 5.46 -5.77 -4.97
CA GLN A 71 6.42 -6.81 -4.56
C GLN A 71 6.67 -6.82 -3.06
N TYR A 72 6.68 -5.65 -2.43
CA TYR A 72 6.73 -5.54 -0.97
C TYR A 72 5.46 -6.14 -0.34
N LEU A 73 4.28 -5.74 -0.78
CA LEU A 73 3.00 -6.21 -0.23
C LEU A 73 2.80 -7.72 -0.35
N LYS A 74 3.31 -8.36 -1.42
CA LYS A 74 3.30 -9.82 -1.59
C LYS A 74 4.05 -10.58 -0.49
N ARG A 75 4.88 -9.90 0.30
CA ARG A 75 5.67 -10.49 1.40
C ARG A 75 5.21 -10.04 2.78
N VAL A 76 4.14 -9.25 2.83
CA VAL A 76 3.56 -8.74 4.07
C VAL A 76 2.45 -9.70 4.51
N ASP A 77 2.71 -10.47 5.57
CA ASP A 77 1.72 -11.39 6.15
C ASP A 77 0.80 -10.71 7.17
N ASN A 78 1.27 -9.66 7.84
CA ASN A 78 0.56 -8.91 8.88
C ASN A 78 0.69 -7.41 8.63
N ALA A 79 -0.17 -6.60 9.28
CA ALA A 79 -0.14 -5.15 9.15
C ALA A 79 1.28 -4.58 9.37
N PRO A 80 1.83 -3.83 8.41
CA PRO A 80 3.11 -3.16 8.59
C PRO A 80 3.02 -2.15 9.74
N MET A 81 4.03 -2.21 10.62
CA MET A 81 4.24 -1.24 11.70
C MET A 81 4.92 0.02 11.18
#